data_AF-A0A961IVM9-F1
#
_entry.id   AF-A0A961IVM9-F1
#
_cell.length_a   1.000
_cell.length_b   1.000
_cell.length_c   1.000
_cell.angle_alpha   90.00
_cell.angle_beta   90.00
_cell.angle_gamma   90.00
#
_symmetry.space_group_name_H-M   'P 1'
#
loop_
_entity.id
_entity.type
_entity.pdbx_description
1 polymer ?
#
loop_
_entity_poly.entity_id
_entity_poly.type
_entity_poly.pdbx_seq_one_letter_code
_entity_poly.pdbx_strand_id
1 'polypeptide(L)'
;MTILFGTALAGGASYAVMNFSDTGAGAAEAVEVPMQEVVVALSEINYGDVIDPRLLGTQPWPKESVPQGVFFDRKSFDIEGQPRRALANVFPGELILAAKVSEPGARVSLVQKLTPGYRAVAIKVNATTAVGGFVTPGDYVDIAMTQGGG
;
A
#
# COMPACT_ATOMS: atom_id res chain seq x y z
N MET A 1 -7.84 -45.02 47.42
CA MET A 1 -9.26 -44.62 47.32
C MET A 1 -9.36 -43.18 47.83
N THR A 2 -9.73 -42.25 46.94
CA THR A 2 -10.29 -40.89 47.21
C THR A 2 -9.47 -39.92 48.07
N ILE A 3 -8.73 -38.97 47.50
CA ILE A 3 -9.19 -37.60 47.15
C ILE A 3 -10.10 -36.98 48.23
N LEU A 4 -9.55 -36.09 49.05
CA LEU A 4 -10.18 -34.84 49.50
C LEU A 4 -9.13 -34.03 50.30
N PHE A 5 -9.27 -32.71 50.31
CA PHE A 5 -8.35 -31.70 50.89
C PHE A 5 -7.26 -31.14 49.97
N GLY A 6 -7.54 -31.06 48.67
CA GLY A 6 -6.95 -30.03 47.82
C GLY A 6 -7.79 -28.76 47.85
N THR A 7 -7.67 -27.89 48.87
CA THR A 7 -8.21 -26.51 48.90
C THR A 7 -7.71 -25.69 50.10
N ALA A 8 -6.44 -25.81 50.51
CA ALA A 8 -5.88 -24.97 51.58
C ALA A 8 -4.55 -24.28 51.22
N LEU A 9 -4.21 -24.25 49.93
CA LEU A 9 -3.01 -23.60 49.39
C LEU A 9 -3.34 -22.43 48.45
N ALA A 10 -4.55 -21.86 48.56
CA ALA A 10 -5.00 -20.73 47.73
C ALA A 10 -5.22 -19.42 48.53
N GLY A 11 -4.74 -19.34 49.78
CA GLY A 11 -4.91 -18.14 50.62
C GLY A 11 -3.60 -17.44 51.02
N GLY A 12 -2.48 -18.17 51.11
CA GLY A 12 -1.23 -17.63 51.65
C GLY A 12 -0.40 -16.79 50.67
N ALA A 13 -0.59 -16.98 49.36
CA ALA A 13 0.20 -16.27 48.33
C ALA A 13 -0.26 -14.82 48.09
N SER A 14 -1.51 -14.48 48.42
CA SER A 14 -2.05 -13.14 48.18
C SER A 14 -1.51 -12.08 49.14
N TYR A 15 -1.15 -12.46 50.37
CA TYR A 15 -0.75 -11.49 51.39
C TYR A 15 0.74 -11.08 51.31
N ALA A 16 1.60 -11.94 50.74
CA ALA A 16 3.02 -11.63 50.56
C ALA A 16 3.30 -10.75 49.32
N VAL A 17 2.40 -10.71 48.33
CA VAL A 17 2.53 -9.85 47.15
C VAL A 17 2.17 -8.40 47.45
N MET A 18 1.33 -8.12 48.45
CA MET A 18 0.93 -6.73 48.78
C MET A 18 2.05 -5.91 49.44
N ASN A 19 3.03 -6.55 50.09
CA ASN A 19 4.11 -5.85 50.79
C ASN A 19 5.46 -5.84 50.03
N PHE A 20 5.53 -6.51 48.87
CA PHE A 20 6.73 -6.55 48.02
C PHE A 20 6.62 -5.66 46.77
N SER A 21 5.48 -4.99 46.57
CA SER A 21 5.24 -4.06 45.46
C SER A 21 5.90 -2.68 45.65
N ASP A 22 6.46 -2.39 46.83
CA ASP A 22 7.11 -1.09 47.13
C ASP A 22 8.64 -1.11 46.99
N THR A 23 9.24 -2.18 46.44
CA THR A 23 10.68 -2.21 46.14
C THR A 23 10.93 -2.48 44.66
N GLY A 24 10.96 -1.41 43.89
CA GLY A 24 11.73 -1.32 42.64
C GLY A 24 11.25 -2.19 41.47
N ALA A 25 10.24 -1.71 40.76
CA ALA A 25 10.19 -1.86 39.31
C ALA A 25 9.86 -0.48 38.77
N GLY A 26 10.84 0.14 38.11
CA GLY A 26 10.69 1.48 37.56
C GLY A 26 9.38 1.56 36.79
N ALA A 27 8.55 2.55 37.12
CA ALA A 27 7.62 3.08 36.16
C ALA A 27 8.48 3.45 34.95
N ALA A 28 8.53 2.57 33.95
CA ALA A 28 8.79 3.03 32.61
C ALA A 28 7.67 4.04 32.38
N GLU A 29 8.02 5.32 32.52
CA GLU A 29 7.20 6.40 31.99
C GLU A 29 6.77 5.89 30.62
N ALA A 30 5.46 5.68 30.45
CA ALA A 30 4.93 5.41 29.14
C ALA A 30 5.26 6.66 28.34
N VAL A 31 6.38 6.60 27.61
CA VAL A 31 6.77 7.64 26.68
C VAL A 31 5.56 7.77 25.78
N GLU A 32 4.82 8.85 25.92
CA GLU A 32 3.69 9.15 25.04
C GLU A 32 4.28 9.37 23.66
N VAL A 33 4.42 8.27 22.91
CA VAL A 33 4.91 8.32 21.55
C VAL A 33 3.84 9.07 20.78
N PRO A 34 4.11 10.26 20.23
CA PRO A 34 3.11 11.01 19.50
C PRO A 34 2.64 10.15 18.31
N MET A 35 1.37 9.79 18.31
CA MET A 35 0.75 9.03 17.23
C MET A 35 0.19 9.98 16.19
N GLN A 36 0.28 9.59 14.93
CA GLN A 36 -0.32 10.28 13.79
C GLN A 36 -1.12 9.29 12.96
N GLU A 37 -2.32 9.69 12.59
CA GLU A 37 -3.21 8.92 11.73
C GLU A 37 -2.66 8.88 10.29
N VAL A 38 -2.35 7.69 9.77
CA VAL A 38 -1.86 7.47 8.41
C VAL A 38 -2.85 6.66 7.58
N VAL A 39 -2.88 6.91 6.28
CA VAL A 39 -3.76 6.19 5.36
C VAL A 39 -3.13 4.87 4.95
N VAL A 40 -3.90 3.80 5.07
CA VAL A 40 -3.52 2.42 4.74
C VAL A 40 -4.50 1.79 3.76
N ALA A 41 -4.06 0.80 2.97
CA ALA A 41 -4.95 0.03 2.11
C ALA A 41 -5.75 -1.01 2.93
N LEU A 42 -7.06 -1.10 2.72
CA LEU A 42 -7.91 -2.15 3.31
C LEU A 42 -7.99 -3.40 2.42
N SER A 43 -7.79 -3.23 1.11
CA SER A 43 -7.80 -4.29 0.11
C SER A 43 -6.62 -4.15 -0.83
N GLU A 44 -6.38 -5.19 -1.63
CA GLU A 44 -5.43 -5.10 -2.73
C GLU A 44 -5.90 -4.07 -3.77
N ILE A 45 -4.97 -3.27 -4.27
CA ILE A 45 -5.19 -2.29 -5.33
C ILE A 45 -4.13 -2.55 -6.40
N ASN A 46 -4.57 -2.92 -7.61
CA ASN A 46 -3.64 -3.26 -8.68
C ASN A 46 -3.10 -2.01 -9.37
N TYR A 47 -1.97 -2.18 -10.05
CA TYR A 47 -1.44 -1.17 -10.96
C TYR A 47 -2.51 -0.66 -11.94
N GLY A 48 -2.66 0.66 -12.00
CA GLY A 48 -3.59 1.34 -12.91
C GLY A 48 -5.02 1.49 -12.38
N ASP A 49 -5.38 0.78 -11.31
CA ASP A 49 -6.70 0.89 -10.69
C ASP A 49 -6.93 2.28 -10.10
N VAL A 50 -8.19 2.72 -10.13
CA VAL A 50 -8.62 3.91 -9.41
C VAL A 50 -8.56 3.61 -7.91
N ILE A 51 -7.90 4.48 -7.16
CA ILE A 51 -7.85 4.38 -5.71
C ILE A 51 -9.15 4.97 -5.15
N ASP A 52 -10.11 4.10 -4.84
CA ASP A 52 -11.36 4.49 -4.21
C ASP A 52 -11.12 4.80 -2.72
N PRO A 53 -11.50 5.98 -2.20
CA PRO A 53 -11.38 6.32 -0.78
C PRO A 53 -12.05 5.33 0.17
N ARG A 54 -13.01 4.51 -0.30
CA ARG A 54 -13.69 3.46 0.48
C ARG A 54 -12.80 2.23 0.72
N LEU A 55 -11.79 2.02 -0.12
CA LEU A 55 -10.80 0.95 0.04
C LEU A 55 -9.62 1.37 0.94
N LEU A 56 -9.69 2.59 1.49
CA LEU A 56 -8.66 3.17 2.33
C LEU A 56 -9.12 3.23 3.79
N GLY A 57 -8.23 2.82 4.68
CA GLY A 57 -8.36 2.92 6.12
C GLY A 57 -7.47 4.00 6.68
N THR A 58 -7.62 4.27 7.97
CA THR A 58 -6.71 5.14 8.71
C THR A 58 -6.27 4.38 9.96
N GLN A 59 -4.98 4.41 10.25
CA GLN A 59 -4.39 3.70 11.38
C GLN A 59 -3.44 4.63 12.14
N PRO A 60 -3.41 4.58 13.48
CA PRO A 60 -2.43 5.32 14.27
C PRO A 60 -1.02 4.76 14.02
N TRP A 61 -0.08 5.67 13.76
CA TRP A 61 1.32 5.34 13.53
C TRP A 61 2.25 6.28 14.31
N PRO A 62 3.37 5.79 14.88
CA PRO A 62 4.34 6.65 15.57
C PRO A 62 4.91 7.74 14.65
N LYS A 63 4.83 9.01 15.05
CA LYS A 63 5.23 10.16 14.24
C LYS A 63 6.69 10.13 13.78
N GLU A 64 7.57 9.57 14.61
CA GLU A 64 9.00 9.40 14.30
C GLU A 64 9.28 8.30 13.26
N SER A 65 8.34 7.36 13.09
CA SER A 65 8.47 6.20 12.20
C SER A 65 7.59 6.32 10.95
N VAL A 66 6.99 7.49 10.69
CA VAL A 66 6.20 7.71 9.47
C VAL A 66 7.15 7.90 8.28
N PRO A 67 7.08 7.05 7.24
CA PRO A 67 7.86 7.24 6.02
C PRO A 67 7.51 8.56 5.32
N GLN A 68 8.47 9.11 4.57
CA GLN A 68 8.22 10.32 3.78
C GLN A 68 7.17 10.06 2.68
N GLY A 69 6.29 11.04 2.47
CA GLY A 69 5.28 10.99 1.40
C GLY A 69 4.06 10.12 1.68
N VAL A 70 3.79 9.76 2.94
CA VAL A 70 2.54 9.10 3.34
C VAL A 70 1.35 10.07 3.26
N PHE A 71 0.20 9.57 2.85
CA PHE A 71 -1.06 10.32 2.91
C PHE A 71 -1.70 10.25 4.29
N PHE A 72 -2.25 11.37 4.76
CA PHE A 72 -2.92 11.48 6.07
C PHE A 72 -4.45 11.60 5.96
N ASP A 73 -4.97 11.94 4.78
CA ASP A 73 -6.40 12.07 4.53
C ASP A 73 -6.84 11.28 3.31
N ARG A 74 -7.90 10.47 3.46
CA ARG A 74 -8.53 9.71 2.38
C ARG A 74 -9.14 10.60 1.29
N LYS A 75 -9.51 11.86 1.60
CA LYS A 75 -10.06 12.79 0.60
C LYS A 75 -9.02 13.24 -0.43
N SER A 76 -7.74 13.11 -0.13
CA SER A 76 -6.66 13.46 -1.07
C SER A 76 -6.62 12.57 -2.32
N PHE A 77 -7.34 11.44 -2.31
CA PHE A 77 -7.41 10.47 -3.40
C PHE A 77 -8.47 10.77 -4.45
N ASP A 78 -9.42 11.66 -4.14
CA ASP A 78 -10.40 12.19 -5.09
C ASP A 78 -10.58 13.69 -4.86
N ILE A 79 -9.91 14.49 -5.68
CA ILE A 79 -9.94 15.94 -5.61
C ILE A 79 -10.84 16.42 -6.75
N GLU A 80 -12.01 16.97 -6.41
CA GLU A 80 -12.94 17.58 -7.38
C GLU A 80 -13.36 16.63 -8.52
N GLY A 81 -13.48 15.32 -8.25
CA GLY A 81 -13.82 14.32 -9.27
C GLY A 81 -12.63 13.90 -10.14
N GLN A 82 -11.41 14.22 -9.73
CA GLN A 82 -10.16 13.79 -10.35
C GLN A 82 -9.52 12.66 -9.52
N PRO A 83 -9.94 11.40 -9.74
CA PRO A 83 -9.42 10.29 -8.94
C PRO A 83 -7.94 10.06 -9.20
N ARG A 84 -7.21 9.68 -8.16
CA ARG A 84 -5.84 9.16 -8.27
C ARG A 84 -5.86 7.67 -8.61
N ARG A 85 -4.76 7.21 -9.19
CA ARG A 85 -4.57 5.81 -9.59
C ARG A 85 -3.30 5.23 -9.00
N ALA A 86 -3.28 3.92 -8.82
CA ALA A 86 -2.10 3.21 -8.33
C ALA A 86 -1.03 3.10 -9.43
N LEU A 87 0.20 3.50 -9.10
CA LEU A 87 1.40 3.36 -9.96
C LEU A 87 2.18 2.07 -9.69
N ALA A 88 1.79 1.32 -8.67
CA ALA A 88 2.32 0.01 -8.32
C ALA A 88 1.24 -0.77 -7.56
N ASN A 89 1.35 -2.10 -7.50
CA ASN A 89 0.44 -2.91 -6.71
C ASN A 89 0.59 -2.55 -5.21
N VAL A 90 -0.54 -2.38 -4.53
CA VAL A 90 -0.61 -2.09 -3.10
C VAL A 90 -1.37 -3.22 -2.42
N PHE A 91 -0.81 -3.73 -1.32
CA PHE A 91 -1.40 -4.83 -0.58
C PHE A 91 -2.16 -4.34 0.67
N PRO A 92 -3.11 -5.13 1.20
CA PRO A 92 -3.81 -4.80 2.43
C PRO A 92 -2.85 -4.54 3.60
N GLY A 93 -3.10 -3.51 4.39
CA GLY A 93 -2.27 -3.08 5.52
C GLY A 93 -1.04 -2.26 5.12
N GLU A 94 -0.78 -2.05 3.83
CA GLU A 94 0.33 -1.22 3.37
C GLU A 94 0.00 0.28 3.50
N LEU A 95 0.98 1.08 3.92
CA LEU A 95 0.86 2.55 3.93
C LEU A 95 0.84 3.08 2.50
N ILE A 96 -0.07 4.01 2.23
CA ILE A 96 -0.13 4.62 0.91
C ILE A 96 0.91 5.73 0.80
N LEU A 97 1.87 5.53 -0.11
CA LEU A 97 2.97 6.45 -0.39
C LEU A 97 2.72 7.23 -1.68
N ALA A 98 3.10 8.50 -1.70
CA ALA A 98 3.04 9.35 -2.89
C ALA A 98 3.79 8.74 -4.09
N ALA A 99 4.87 7.99 -3.87
CA ALA A 99 5.61 7.31 -4.93
C ALA A 99 4.80 6.20 -5.64
N LYS A 100 3.78 5.64 -4.99
CA LYS A 100 2.92 4.57 -5.53
C LYS A 100 1.58 5.11 -6.05
N VAL A 101 1.39 6.42 -6.06
CA VAL A 101 0.12 7.08 -6.36
C VAL A 101 0.30 8.16 -7.41
N SER A 102 -0.60 8.21 -8.39
CA SER A 102 -0.56 9.23 -9.44
C SER A 102 -0.95 10.62 -8.93
N GLU A 103 -0.70 11.62 -9.76
CA GLU A 103 -1.35 12.93 -9.61
C GLU A 103 -2.87 12.80 -9.78
N PRO A 104 -3.67 13.72 -9.19
CA PRO A 104 -5.13 13.73 -9.37
C PRO A 104 -5.49 13.81 -10.85
N GLY A 105 -6.41 12.94 -11.30
CA GLY A 105 -6.88 12.94 -12.69
C GLY A 105 -5.88 12.37 -13.70
N ALA A 106 -4.68 11.99 -13.27
CA ALA A 106 -3.71 11.33 -14.13
C ALA A 106 -4.23 9.96 -14.57
N ARG A 107 -4.07 9.66 -15.85
CA ARG A 107 -4.42 8.36 -16.43
C ARG A 107 -3.18 7.49 -16.46
N VAL A 108 -3.14 6.45 -15.64
CA VAL A 108 -2.08 5.43 -15.71
C VAL A 108 -2.33 4.58 -16.95
N SER A 109 -1.82 5.02 -18.09
CA SER A 109 -1.91 4.31 -19.36
C SER A 109 -0.59 4.44 -20.12
N LEU A 110 -0.35 3.54 -21.09
CA LEU A 110 0.78 3.62 -22.02
C LEU A 110 0.89 5.02 -22.67
N VAL A 111 -0.23 5.72 -22.82
CA VAL A 111 -0.29 7.05 -23.43
C VAL A 111 0.39 8.11 -22.57
N GLN A 112 0.46 7.96 -21.24
CA GLN A 112 1.19 8.92 -20.39
C GLN A 112 2.71 8.80 -20.47
N LYS A 113 3.24 7.64 -20.88
CA LYS A 113 4.67 7.48 -21.19
C LYS A 113 5.01 7.89 -22.63
N LEU A 114 4.03 8.29 -23.41
CA LEU A 114 4.20 8.59 -24.82
C LEU A 114 4.65 10.04 -25.00
N THR A 115 5.76 10.25 -25.71
CA THR A 115 6.25 11.60 -26.04
C THR A 115 5.20 12.38 -26.83
N PRO A 116 5.01 13.69 -26.59
CA PRO A 116 4.09 14.51 -27.39
C PRO A 116 4.37 14.36 -28.89
N GLY A 117 3.30 14.16 -29.68
CA GLY A 117 3.39 13.94 -31.13
C GLY A 117 3.47 12.48 -31.55
N TYR A 118 3.63 11.54 -30.63
CA TYR A 118 3.62 10.10 -30.92
C TYR A 118 2.23 9.49 -30.68
N ARG A 119 1.95 8.33 -31.30
CA ARG A 119 0.69 7.58 -31.14
C ARG A 119 0.98 6.10 -30.88
N ALA A 120 0.34 5.51 -29.87
CA ALA A 120 0.39 4.07 -29.63
C ALA A 120 -0.72 3.35 -30.43
N VAL A 121 -0.36 2.27 -31.13
CA VAL A 121 -1.29 1.43 -31.90
C VAL A 121 -1.03 -0.02 -31.54
N ALA A 122 -2.09 -0.80 -31.27
CA ALA A 122 -1.97 -2.24 -31.04
C ALA A 122 -1.94 -2.98 -32.38
N ILE A 123 -0.90 -3.78 -32.61
CA ILE A 123 -0.74 -4.61 -33.81
C ILE A 123 -0.74 -6.07 -33.38
N LYS A 124 -1.57 -6.90 -34.02
CA LYS A 124 -1.58 -8.35 -33.79
C LYS A 124 -0.40 -8.97 -34.54
N VAL A 125 0.47 -9.66 -33.82
CA VAL A 125 1.62 -10.39 -34.38
C VAL A 125 1.43 -11.90 -34.23
N ASN A 126 1.98 -12.68 -35.16
CA ASN A 126 2.09 -14.13 -35.05
C ASN A 126 3.57 -14.53 -35.10
N ALA A 127 3.94 -15.66 -34.49
CA ALA A 127 5.32 -16.15 -34.43
C ALA A 127 5.92 -16.43 -35.82
N THR A 128 5.09 -16.79 -36.81
CA THR A 128 5.53 -16.99 -38.21
C THR A 128 5.90 -15.70 -38.93
N THR A 129 5.46 -14.53 -38.44
CA THR A 129 5.74 -13.21 -39.04
C THR A 129 6.72 -12.38 -38.22
N ALA A 130 7.24 -12.92 -37.11
CA ALA A 130 8.13 -12.20 -36.21
C ALA A 130 9.59 -12.27 -36.72
N VAL A 131 10.23 -11.11 -36.86
CA VAL A 131 11.69 -11.00 -37.04
C VAL A 131 12.31 -11.56 -35.75
N GLY A 132 12.96 -12.73 -35.82
CA GLY A 132 13.29 -13.60 -34.68
C GLY A 132 14.25 -13.03 -33.62
N GLY A 133 13.85 -11.96 -32.92
CA GLY A 133 14.60 -11.37 -31.81
C GLY A 133 15.65 -10.33 -32.20
N PHE A 134 15.61 -9.78 -33.41
CA PHE A 134 16.62 -8.81 -33.90
C PHE A 134 16.38 -7.36 -33.43
N VAL A 135 15.22 -7.07 -32.83
CA VAL A 135 14.84 -5.73 -32.37
C VAL A 135 14.75 -5.72 -30.85
N THR A 136 15.34 -4.72 -30.23
CA THR A 136 15.45 -4.54 -28.78
C THR A 136 14.73 -3.27 -28.31
N PRO A 137 14.36 -3.19 -27.01
CA PRO A 137 13.80 -1.96 -26.46
C PRO A 137 14.76 -0.78 -26.65
N GLY A 138 14.31 0.24 -27.39
CA GLY A 138 15.11 1.44 -27.71
C GLY A 138 15.44 1.57 -29.20
N ASP A 139 15.29 0.49 -29.99
CA ASP A 139 15.50 0.55 -31.43
C ASP A 139 14.38 1.35 -32.12
N TYR A 140 14.79 2.19 -33.07
CA TYR A 140 13.87 2.92 -33.94
C TYR A 140 13.62 2.09 -35.20
N VAL A 141 12.34 1.82 -35.49
CA VAL A 141 11.92 1.06 -36.67
C VAL A 141 10.83 1.81 -37.43
N ASP A 142 10.90 1.79 -38.75
CA ASP A 142 9.88 2.38 -39.62
C ASP A 142 8.74 1.38 -39.86
N ILE A 143 7.50 1.86 -39.77
CA ILE A 143 6.30 1.03 -39.96
C ILE A 143 5.58 1.49 -41.23
N ALA A 144 5.53 0.64 -42.25
CA ALA A 144 4.69 0.82 -43.43
C ALA A 144 3.38 0.05 -43.25
N MET A 145 2.28 0.75 -42.99
CA MET A 145 0.95 0.14 -42.85
C MET A 145 0.16 0.26 -44.16
N THR A 146 -0.21 -0.88 -44.75
CA THR A 146 -1.11 -0.93 -45.91
C THR A 146 -2.51 -1.36 -45.47
N GLN A 147 -3.50 -0.49 -45.62
CA GLN A 147 -4.92 -0.86 -45.46
C GLN A 147 -5.46 -1.25 -46.82
N GLY A 148 -5.90 -2.50 -46.98
CA GLY A 148 -6.59 -2.93 -48.19
C GLY A 148 -7.94 -2.23 -48.29
N GLY A 149 -8.08 -1.33 -49.26
CA GLY A 149 -9.39 -0.82 -49.66
C GLY A 149 -10.19 -1.98 -50.27
N GLY A 150 -11.40 -2.20 -49.76
CA GLY A 150 -12.38 -3.03 -50.44
C GLY A 150 -12.81 -2.43 -51.77
#